data_AF-A0A2S6U2D7-F1
#
_entry.id   AF-A0A2S6U2D7-F1
#
_cell.length_a   1.000
_cell.length_b   1.000
_cell.length_c   1.000
_cell.angle_alpha   90.00
_cell.angle_beta   90.00
_cell.angle_gamma   90.00
#
_symmetry.space_group_name_H-M   'P 1'
#
loop_
_entity.id
_entity.type
_entity.pdbx_description
1 polymer ?
#
loop_
_entity_poly.entity_id
_entity_poly.type
_entity_poly.pdbx_seq_one_letter_code
_entity_poly.pdbx_strand_id
1 'polypeptide(L)'
;MRIAIVGAGFTASEADQLRRAMATFRHAGTIHGFREKMVGGMVARGYDSDFAERCFRQIEGFGEYGFPESHAASFALLVYVSAWMKRRYPAAFACALLNSQPMGFYAPAQIVRDARDHGVAVRPPDINFSNWDCALELDEAGGGDYALRLGLRQIKGLKRDDADIAAAMRGNGYGDIAAIWRRAGLGGPVLEVLARGDAFGSIGLSRRGGLWAARRFVAAVRNGAAKPLPLFEAAGDDGWGADAPVALPKMTLGEAVIADYTALRLSLRAHPMALLRRHFAAAVAARDLQNTAPGARIAVAGLVLARQRPGTAKGVVFVTLEDETGTANIIVWPKVFERFRRIVLTARLLKVRGELQREGIVIHLIADHLEDCSGLLATLAAHDTGDPARNAAKPPPTARRHRPRDQARALFPSRDFH
;
A
#
# COMPACT_ATOMS: atom_id res chain seq x y z
N MET A 1 17.68 0.61 37.49
CA MET A 1 17.81 1.85 38.30
C MET A 1 17.05 1.77 39.63
N ARG A 2 15.70 1.62 39.66
CA ARG A 2 14.94 1.54 40.94
C ARG A 2 15.46 0.47 41.91
N ILE A 3 15.88 -0.70 41.41
CA ILE A 3 16.47 -1.77 42.24
C ILE A 3 17.71 -1.29 43.01
N ALA A 4 18.62 -0.52 42.37
CA ALA A 4 19.82 0.00 43.04
C ALA A 4 19.46 1.08 44.09
N ILE A 5 18.46 1.91 43.82
CA ILE A 5 18.02 2.98 44.74
C ILE A 5 17.33 2.38 45.98
N VAL A 6 16.31 1.55 45.76
CA VAL A 6 15.49 0.97 46.83
C VAL A 6 16.24 -0.17 47.53
N GLY A 7 16.86 -1.06 46.76
CA GLY A 7 17.56 -2.23 47.29
C GLY A 7 18.90 -1.87 47.96
N ALA A 8 19.72 -1.02 47.32
CA ALA A 8 21.09 -0.77 47.76
C ALA A 8 21.38 0.66 48.26
N GLY A 9 20.44 1.60 48.10
CA GLY A 9 20.56 2.95 48.66
C GLY A 9 21.28 3.95 47.79
N PHE A 10 21.37 3.66 46.50
CA PHE A 10 21.94 4.58 45.55
C PHE A 10 21.09 5.85 45.45
N THR A 11 21.75 6.99 45.28
CA THR A 11 21.09 8.20 44.77
C THR A 11 20.70 8.01 43.31
N ALA A 12 19.78 8.84 42.81
CA ALA A 12 19.36 8.79 41.41
C ALA A 12 20.53 9.00 40.42
N SER A 13 21.48 9.87 40.78
CA SER A 13 22.69 10.12 39.98
C SER A 13 23.58 8.88 39.91
N GLU A 14 23.85 8.24 41.05
CA GLU A 14 24.66 7.02 41.10
C GLU A 14 24.00 5.85 40.35
N ALA A 15 22.66 5.76 40.38
CA ALA A 15 21.93 4.76 39.63
C ALA A 15 22.01 4.98 38.10
N ASP A 16 22.06 6.24 37.62
CA ASP A 16 22.29 6.52 36.20
C ASP A 16 23.75 6.27 35.81
N GLN A 17 24.70 6.59 36.70
CA GLN A 17 26.11 6.25 36.50
C GLN A 17 26.32 4.74 36.37
N LEU A 18 25.69 3.94 37.24
CA LEU A 18 25.66 2.48 37.14
C LEU A 18 25.11 2.04 35.77
N ARG A 19 23.95 2.56 35.35
CA ARG A 19 23.36 2.24 34.03
C ARG A 19 24.30 2.56 32.87
N ARG A 20 24.98 3.71 32.90
CA ARG A 20 25.93 4.11 31.85
C ARG A 20 27.16 3.22 31.84
N ALA A 21 27.71 2.93 33.02
CA ALA A 21 28.88 2.05 33.18
C ALA A 21 28.62 0.65 32.61
N MET A 22 27.39 0.15 32.79
CA MET A 22 26.95 -1.13 32.24
C MET A 22 26.83 -1.15 30.71
N ALA A 23 26.44 -0.05 30.08
CA ALA A 23 26.38 0.03 28.62
C ALA A 23 27.78 0.05 27.96
N THR A 24 28.80 0.51 28.69
CA THR A 24 30.21 0.57 28.24
C THR A 24 31.03 -0.68 28.59
N PHE A 25 30.35 -1.79 28.85
CA PHE A 25 30.84 -3.10 29.35
C PHE A 25 32.23 -3.54 28.88
N ARG A 26 32.61 -3.23 27.63
CA ARG A 26 33.86 -3.70 27.02
C ARG A 26 35.13 -2.95 27.38
N HIS A 27 35.08 -1.77 28.02
CA HIS A 27 36.27 -0.89 28.08
C HIS A 27 36.63 -0.28 29.45
N ALA A 28 35.80 -0.39 30.48
CA ALA A 28 36.06 0.30 31.75
C ALA A 28 35.92 -0.65 32.97
N GLY A 29 37.02 -0.81 33.73
CA GLY A 29 37.07 -1.57 35.00
C GLY A 29 36.31 -0.94 36.17
N THR A 30 35.35 -0.04 35.90
CA THR A 30 34.58 0.72 36.89
C THR A 30 33.43 -0.07 37.52
N ILE A 31 33.10 -1.26 36.99
CA ILE A 31 31.95 -2.05 37.42
C ILE A 31 32.15 -2.76 38.76
N HIS A 32 33.39 -3.11 39.11
CA HIS A 32 33.73 -3.77 40.37
C HIS A 32 33.36 -2.89 41.58
N GLY A 33 33.66 -1.59 41.51
CA GLY A 33 33.28 -0.65 42.57
C GLY A 33 31.78 -0.47 42.71
N PHE A 34 31.03 -0.51 41.61
CA PHE A 34 29.57 -0.48 41.67
C PHE A 34 28.95 -1.78 42.18
N ARG A 35 29.58 -2.92 41.89
CA ARG A 35 29.19 -4.23 42.44
C ARG A 35 29.30 -4.25 43.95
N GLU A 36 30.47 -3.90 44.48
CA GLU A 36 30.71 -3.86 45.93
C GLU A 36 29.74 -2.91 46.62
N LYS A 37 29.54 -1.71 46.05
CA LYS A 37 28.59 -0.74 46.59
C LYS A 37 27.14 -1.23 46.56
N MET A 38 26.72 -1.91 45.49
CA MET A 38 25.36 -2.43 45.39
C MET A 38 25.13 -3.61 46.34
N VAL A 39 26.02 -4.60 46.35
CA VAL A 39 25.91 -5.78 47.21
C VAL A 39 26.02 -5.37 48.68
N GLY A 40 27.01 -4.56 49.04
CA GLY A 40 27.19 -4.05 50.40
C GLY A 40 25.99 -3.21 50.86
N GLY A 41 25.45 -2.36 49.98
CA GLY A 41 24.26 -1.56 50.27
C GLY A 41 23.00 -2.41 50.51
N MET A 42 22.84 -3.52 49.79
CA MET A 42 21.75 -4.48 50.01
C MET A 42 21.96 -5.26 51.32
N VAL A 43 23.16 -5.78 51.58
CA VAL A 43 23.45 -6.53 52.81
C VAL A 43 23.24 -5.65 54.05
N ALA A 44 23.70 -4.40 54.03
CA ALA A 44 23.48 -3.44 55.12
C ALA A 44 21.99 -3.15 55.39
N ARG A 45 21.11 -3.45 54.44
CA ARG A 45 19.65 -3.30 54.55
C ARG A 45 18.93 -4.60 54.89
N GLY A 46 19.66 -5.66 55.23
CA GLY A 46 19.13 -6.94 55.69
C GLY A 46 18.84 -7.96 54.58
N TYR A 47 19.32 -7.72 53.35
CA TYR A 47 19.23 -8.73 52.29
C TYR A 47 20.36 -9.77 52.44
N ASP A 48 20.05 -11.03 52.14
CA ASP A 48 21.05 -12.10 52.08
C ASP A 48 22.12 -11.82 51.02
N SER A 49 23.38 -12.15 51.32
CA SER A 49 24.51 -11.82 50.44
C SER A 49 24.45 -12.56 49.11
N ASP A 50 24.03 -13.82 49.10
CA ASP A 50 23.92 -14.59 47.86
C ASP A 50 22.77 -14.06 46.99
N PHE A 51 21.69 -13.57 47.62
CA PHE A 51 20.61 -12.91 46.92
C PHE A 51 21.07 -11.60 46.26
N ALA A 52 21.75 -10.72 47.00
CA ALA A 52 22.26 -9.46 46.49
C ALA A 52 23.22 -9.67 45.30
N GLU A 53 24.07 -10.69 45.38
CA GLU A 53 25.01 -11.07 44.32
C GLU A 53 24.31 -11.59 43.06
N ARG A 54 23.23 -12.37 43.21
CA ARG A 54 22.40 -12.80 42.07
C ARG A 54 21.66 -11.63 41.42
N CYS A 55 21.15 -10.68 42.23
CA CYS A 55 20.50 -9.48 41.71
C CYS A 55 21.45 -8.64 40.86
N PHE A 56 22.71 -8.46 41.29
CA PHE A 56 23.69 -7.73 40.50
C PHE A 56 23.96 -8.43 39.16
N ARG A 57 24.18 -9.75 39.16
CA ARG A 57 24.38 -10.55 37.93
C ARG A 57 23.22 -10.48 36.95
N GLN A 58 21.97 -10.44 37.44
CA GLN A 58 20.81 -10.24 36.56
C GLN A 58 20.81 -8.86 35.92
N ILE A 59 21.17 -7.83 36.69
CA ILE A 59 21.27 -6.47 36.18
C ILE A 59 22.38 -6.41 35.12
N GLU A 60 23.55 -7.01 35.35
CA GLU A 60 24.62 -7.13 34.35
C GLU A 60 24.12 -7.63 32.99
N GLY A 61 23.37 -8.74 32.97
CA GLY A 61 22.78 -9.28 31.74
C GLY A 61 21.75 -8.36 31.06
N PHE A 62 21.10 -7.47 31.81
CA PHE A 62 20.16 -6.47 31.28
C PHE A 62 20.86 -5.25 30.66
N GLY A 63 22.15 -5.03 30.89
CA GLY A 63 22.90 -3.89 30.34
C GLY A 63 22.87 -3.83 28.82
N GLU A 64 22.76 -4.97 28.14
CA GLU A 64 22.73 -5.09 26.68
C GLU A 64 21.34 -4.87 26.07
N TYR A 65 20.26 -5.08 26.83
CA TYR A 65 18.86 -5.04 26.35
C TYR A 65 18.00 -3.97 27.05
N GLY A 66 18.58 -3.20 27.97
CA GLY A 66 17.87 -2.16 28.71
C GLY A 66 17.37 -1.03 27.81
N PHE A 67 16.07 -0.75 27.84
CA PHE A 67 15.44 0.28 27.02
C PHE A 67 14.92 1.44 27.88
N PRO A 68 15.02 2.71 27.44
CA PRO A 68 14.47 3.84 28.17
C PRO A 68 12.94 3.79 28.24
N GLU A 69 12.39 3.61 29.44
CA GLU A 69 10.94 3.51 29.68
C GLU A 69 10.19 4.76 29.21
N SER A 70 10.72 5.96 29.45
CA SER A 70 10.08 7.21 29.03
C SER A 70 9.94 7.32 27.51
N HIS A 71 10.93 6.84 26.76
CA HIS A 71 10.88 6.77 25.31
C HIS A 71 9.91 5.69 24.84
N ALA A 72 9.91 4.51 25.47
CA ALA A 72 8.93 3.46 25.15
C ALA A 72 7.49 3.94 25.38
N ALA A 73 7.23 4.62 26.50
CA ALA A 73 5.90 5.10 26.86
C ALA A 73 5.37 6.16 25.88
N SER A 74 6.22 7.10 25.44
CA SER A 74 5.79 8.12 24.47
C SER A 74 5.41 7.52 23.12
N PHE A 75 6.18 6.55 22.62
CA PHE A 75 5.83 5.82 21.40
C PHE A 75 4.61 4.90 21.58
N ALA A 76 4.48 4.24 22.73
CA ALA A 76 3.33 3.39 23.04
C ALA A 76 2.01 4.18 23.01
N LEU A 77 2.02 5.44 23.48
CA LEU A 77 0.87 6.33 23.38
C LEU A 77 0.44 6.57 21.92
N LEU A 78 1.41 6.82 21.02
CA LEU A 78 1.12 7.01 19.59
C LEU A 78 0.54 5.74 18.94
N VAL A 79 1.08 4.57 19.30
CA VAL A 79 0.56 3.27 18.84
C VAL A 79 -0.87 3.06 19.34
N TYR A 80 -1.12 3.33 20.62
CA TYR A 80 -2.45 3.16 21.22
C TYR A 80 -3.49 4.08 20.57
N VAL A 81 -3.18 5.38 20.42
CA VAL A 81 -4.07 6.34 19.76
C VAL A 81 -4.36 5.92 18.32
N SER A 82 -3.33 5.50 17.57
CA SER A 82 -3.50 5.03 16.19
C SER A 82 -4.38 3.78 16.11
N ALA A 83 -4.16 2.80 16.99
CA ALA A 83 -4.96 1.57 17.05
C ALA A 83 -6.42 1.85 17.45
N TRP A 84 -6.63 2.78 18.39
CA TRP A 84 -7.96 3.23 18.78
C TRP A 84 -8.70 3.91 17.61
N MET A 85 -8.03 4.80 16.88
CA MET A 85 -8.60 5.44 15.68
C MET A 85 -8.93 4.40 14.61
N LYS A 86 -8.03 3.46 14.34
CA LYS A 86 -8.27 2.37 13.38
C LYS A 86 -9.48 1.52 13.77
N ARG A 87 -9.63 1.19 15.07
CA ARG A 87 -10.75 0.38 15.57
C ARG A 87 -12.08 1.12 15.56
N ARG A 88 -12.10 2.41 15.92
CA ARG A 88 -13.35 3.17 16.13
C ARG A 88 -13.79 4.00 14.93
N TYR A 89 -12.82 4.47 14.12
CA TYR A 89 -13.02 5.34 12.96
C TYR A 89 -12.15 4.90 11.77
N PRO A 90 -12.32 3.66 11.27
CA PRO A 90 -11.48 3.11 10.20
C PRO A 90 -11.51 3.96 8.93
N ALA A 91 -12.66 4.56 8.58
CA ALA A 91 -12.79 5.43 7.42
C ALA A 91 -11.93 6.69 7.54
N ALA A 92 -12.01 7.38 8.68
CA ALA A 92 -11.20 8.57 8.94
C ALA A 92 -9.71 8.26 9.01
N PHE A 93 -9.35 7.14 9.66
CA PHE A 93 -7.97 6.68 9.75
C PHE A 93 -7.38 6.38 8.36
N ALA A 94 -8.09 5.63 7.52
CA ALA A 94 -7.67 5.35 6.15
C ALA A 94 -7.58 6.62 5.30
N CYS A 95 -8.56 7.53 5.41
CA CYS A 95 -8.57 8.82 4.73
C CYS A 95 -7.33 9.64 5.08
N ALA A 96 -7.01 9.79 6.37
CA ALA A 96 -5.85 10.49 6.85
C ALA A 96 -4.54 9.86 6.33
N LEU A 97 -4.41 8.53 6.42
CA LEU A 97 -3.24 7.82 5.91
C LEU A 97 -3.07 8.00 4.39
N LEU A 98 -4.16 7.97 3.62
CA LEU A 98 -4.10 8.23 2.18
C LEU A 98 -3.68 9.66 1.89
N ASN A 99 -4.17 10.64 2.64
CA ASN A 99 -3.83 12.06 2.48
C ASN A 99 -2.38 12.38 2.91
N SER A 100 -1.81 11.63 3.86
CA SER A 100 -0.41 11.77 4.29
C SER A 100 0.62 11.11 3.36
N GLN A 101 0.20 10.45 2.27
CA GLN A 101 1.14 9.88 1.30
C GLN A 101 1.96 10.95 0.57
N PRO A 102 3.24 10.68 0.23
CA PRO A 102 3.94 9.39 0.34
C PRO A 102 4.46 9.08 1.75
N MET A 103 4.08 7.91 2.30
CA MET A 103 4.65 7.35 3.54
C MET A 103 5.49 6.10 3.26
N GLY A 104 6.50 5.83 4.09
CA GLY A 104 7.52 4.81 3.83
C GLY A 104 7.05 3.36 3.86
N PHE A 105 5.95 3.03 4.56
CA PHE A 105 5.62 1.64 4.87
C PHE A 105 4.47 1.06 4.01
N TYR A 106 3.26 1.60 4.10
CA TYR A 106 2.08 1.06 3.38
C TYR A 106 1.78 1.80 2.08
N ALA A 107 1.49 1.07 1.00
CA ALA A 107 1.03 1.66 -0.25
C ALA A 107 -0.50 1.89 -0.24
N PRO A 108 -1.02 2.81 -1.08
CA PRO A 108 -2.44 3.15 -1.10
C PRO A 108 -3.39 1.96 -1.28
N ALA A 109 -3.01 0.97 -2.08
CA ALA A 109 -3.80 -0.23 -2.30
C ALA A 109 -4.05 -1.01 -1.00
N GLN A 110 -3.03 -1.15 -0.14
CA GLN A 110 -3.15 -1.86 1.13
C GLN A 110 -3.98 -1.08 2.14
N ILE A 111 -3.87 0.26 2.15
CA ILE A 111 -4.68 1.11 3.03
C ILE A 111 -6.16 1.00 2.65
N VAL A 112 -6.47 1.08 1.35
CA VAL A 112 -7.84 0.95 0.83
C VAL A 112 -8.42 -0.44 1.12
N ARG A 113 -7.60 -1.48 0.97
CA ARG A 113 -8.00 -2.85 1.29
C ARG A 113 -8.29 -3.02 2.78
N ASP A 114 -7.37 -2.58 3.64
CA ASP A 114 -7.55 -2.63 5.09
C ASP A 114 -8.83 -1.88 5.51
N ALA A 115 -9.12 -0.73 4.91
CA ALA A 115 -10.38 -0.02 5.16
C ALA A 115 -11.61 -0.88 4.80
N ARG A 116 -11.59 -1.57 3.66
CA ARG A 116 -12.68 -2.48 3.25
C ARG A 116 -12.83 -3.68 4.17
N ASP A 117 -11.71 -4.24 4.62
CA ASP A 117 -11.70 -5.34 5.58
C ASP A 117 -12.26 -4.91 6.95
N HIS A 118 -12.25 -3.61 7.25
CA HIS A 118 -12.92 -2.99 8.41
C HIS A 118 -14.35 -2.50 8.10
N GLY A 119 -14.94 -2.92 6.97
CA GLY A 119 -16.32 -2.59 6.60
C GLY A 119 -16.52 -1.19 6.00
N VAL A 120 -15.45 -0.45 5.68
CA VAL A 120 -15.58 0.88 5.09
C VAL A 120 -15.93 0.77 3.60
N ALA A 121 -17.05 1.37 3.19
CA ALA A 121 -17.37 1.56 1.79
C ALA A 121 -16.35 2.52 1.14
N VAL A 122 -15.70 2.10 0.06
CA VAL A 122 -14.72 2.93 -0.67
C VAL A 122 -15.23 3.25 -2.05
N ARG A 123 -15.31 4.55 -2.37
CA ARG A 123 -15.83 5.09 -3.62
C ARG A 123 -14.68 5.62 -4.50
N PRO A 124 -14.72 5.39 -5.83
CA PRO A 124 -13.64 5.79 -6.73
C PRO A 124 -13.52 7.32 -6.84
N PRO A 125 -12.41 7.84 -7.40
CA PRO A 125 -12.33 9.23 -7.77
C PRO A 125 -13.43 9.59 -8.78
N ASP A 126 -14.07 10.73 -8.64
CA ASP A 126 -15.10 11.21 -9.56
C ASP A 126 -15.09 12.74 -9.68
N ILE A 127 -15.25 13.26 -10.88
CA ILE A 127 -15.14 14.70 -11.17
C ILE A 127 -16.16 15.56 -10.41
N ASN A 128 -17.34 14.99 -10.12
CA ASN A 128 -18.43 15.70 -9.43
C ASN A 128 -18.41 15.53 -7.92
N PHE A 129 -17.62 14.59 -7.39
CA PHE A 129 -17.65 14.27 -5.95
C PHE A 129 -16.28 14.43 -5.29
N SER A 130 -15.18 14.10 -5.99
CA SER A 130 -13.83 14.14 -5.43
C SER A 130 -13.20 15.53 -5.52
N ASN A 131 -12.57 15.96 -4.43
CA ASN A 131 -11.61 17.06 -4.44
C ASN A 131 -10.20 16.50 -4.71
N TRP A 132 -9.15 17.31 -4.55
CA TRP A 132 -7.77 16.83 -4.60
C TRP A 132 -7.53 15.70 -3.60
N ASP A 133 -7.80 15.97 -2.32
CA ASP A 133 -7.62 15.01 -1.23
C ASP A 133 -8.79 14.02 -1.11
N CYS A 134 -8.52 12.88 -0.49
CA CYS A 134 -9.57 11.93 -0.13
C CYS A 134 -10.48 12.55 0.94
N ALA A 135 -11.76 12.21 0.91
CA ALA A 135 -12.77 12.78 1.80
C ALA A 135 -13.66 11.69 2.39
N LEU A 136 -14.39 12.05 3.44
CA LEU A 136 -15.46 11.22 3.99
C LEU A 136 -16.80 11.71 3.45
N GLU A 137 -17.64 10.78 3.00
CA GLU A 137 -19.01 11.02 2.57
C GLU A 137 -19.95 10.21 3.47
N LEU A 138 -21.15 10.71 3.74
CA LEU A 138 -22.15 9.93 4.47
C LEU A 138 -22.60 8.74 3.61
N ASP A 139 -22.61 7.55 4.20
CA ASP A 139 -23.10 6.34 3.56
C ASP A 139 -24.54 6.06 3.98
N GLU A 140 -25.47 6.75 3.33
CA GLU A 140 -26.91 6.61 3.60
C GLU A 140 -27.41 5.17 3.39
N ALA A 141 -26.79 4.43 2.45
CA ALA A 141 -27.10 3.02 2.18
C ALA A 141 -26.54 2.07 3.26
N GLY A 142 -25.53 2.49 4.01
CA GLY A 142 -24.80 1.69 5.00
C GLY A 142 -25.25 1.90 6.45
N GLY A 143 -26.40 2.56 6.68
CA GLY A 143 -26.93 2.79 8.01
C GLY A 143 -26.39 4.03 8.74
N GLY A 144 -25.78 4.98 8.00
CA GLY A 144 -25.37 6.29 8.55
C GLY A 144 -23.89 6.42 8.93
N ASP A 145 -23.07 5.42 8.62
CA ASP A 145 -21.60 5.51 8.76
C ASP A 145 -20.94 6.27 7.59
N TYR A 146 -19.63 6.49 7.66
CA TYR A 146 -18.88 7.23 6.62
C TYR A 146 -18.26 6.31 5.57
N ALA A 147 -18.49 6.61 4.30
CA ALA A 147 -17.76 6.08 3.16
C ALA A 147 -16.50 6.91 2.88
N LEU A 148 -15.44 6.24 2.40
CA LEU A 148 -14.21 6.87 1.94
C LEU A 148 -14.31 7.19 0.45
N ARG A 149 -14.30 8.47 0.09
CA ARG A 149 -14.12 8.94 -1.29
C ARG A 149 -12.65 9.09 -1.61
N LEU A 150 -12.18 8.38 -2.63
CA LEU A 150 -10.82 8.60 -3.14
C LEU A 150 -10.71 9.99 -3.79
N GLY A 151 -9.67 10.72 -3.40
CA GLY A 151 -9.34 12.02 -3.97
C GLY A 151 -8.74 11.89 -5.37
N LEU A 152 -8.85 12.97 -6.16
CA LEU A 152 -8.27 13.06 -7.50
C LEU A 152 -6.75 12.93 -7.47
N ARG A 153 -6.08 13.18 -6.34
CA ARG A 153 -4.65 12.98 -6.14
C ARG A 153 -4.15 11.57 -6.41
N GLN A 154 -5.02 10.56 -6.35
CA GLN A 154 -4.65 9.18 -6.65
C GLN A 154 -4.43 8.96 -8.15
N ILE A 155 -4.97 9.83 -9.01
CA ILE A 155 -4.84 9.72 -10.46
C ILE A 155 -3.43 10.16 -10.88
N LYS A 156 -2.63 9.19 -11.31
CA LYS A 156 -1.28 9.40 -11.80
C LYS A 156 -1.28 10.37 -12.99
N GLY A 157 -0.51 11.45 -12.85
CA GLY A 157 -0.32 12.45 -13.88
C GLY A 157 -1.32 13.61 -13.82
N LEU A 158 -2.28 13.59 -12.90
CA LEU A 158 -3.15 14.75 -12.63
C LEU A 158 -2.41 15.73 -11.73
N LYS A 159 -2.45 17.02 -12.08
CA LYS A 159 -1.88 18.08 -11.25
C LYS A 159 -2.92 18.58 -10.25
N ARG A 160 -2.43 19.07 -9.11
CA ARG A 160 -3.29 19.65 -8.07
C ARG A 160 -4.07 20.84 -8.58
N ASP A 161 -3.41 21.78 -9.26
CA ASP A 161 -4.05 22.99 -9.78
C ASP A 161 -5.24 22.67 -10.70
N ASP A 162 -5.08 21.68 -11.60
CA ASP A 162 -6.16 21.24 -12.49
C ASP A 162 -7.35 20.65 -11.70
N ALA A 163 -7.07 19.87 -10.66
CA ALA A 163 -8.10 19.28 -9.79
C ALA A 163 -8.81 20.34 -8.95
N ASP A 164 -8.07 21.32 -8.43
CA ASP A 164 -8.61 22.42 -7.62
C ASP A 164 -9.49 23.34 -8.50
N ILE A 165 -9.08 23.63 -9.73
CA ILE A 165 -9.92 24.35 -10.72
C ILE A 165 -11.20 23.56 -11.03
N ALA A 166 -11.08 22.25 -11.26
CA ALA A 166 -12.24 21.39 -11.51
C ALA A 166 -13.23 21.37 -10.33
N ALA A 167 -12.72 21.36 -9.09
CA ALA A 167 -13.56 21.42 -7.90
C ALA A 167 -14.23 22.79 -7.74
N ALA A 168 -13.49 23.88 -7.94
CA ALA A 168 -13.99 25.24 -7.81
C ALA A 168 -15.09 25.58 -8.84
N MET A 169 -14.95 25.08 -10.08
CA MET A 169 -15.87 25.38 -11.18
C MET A 169 -17.02 24.38 -11.32
N ARG A 170 -17.19 23.47 -10.34
CA ARG A 170 -18.16 22.38 -10.38
C ARG A 170 -19.62 22.86 -10.32
N GLY A 171 -19.94 23.85 -9.50
CA GLY A 171 -21.33 24.28 -9.25
C GLY A 171 -22.22 23.10 -8.84
N ASN A 172 -23.37 22.95 -9.51
CA ASN A 172 -24.30 21.82 -9.32
C ASN A 172 -23.82 20.50 -9.98
N GLY A 173 -22.55 20.40 -10.35
CA GLY A 173 -21.97 19.28 -11.08
C GLY A 173 -21.83 19.53 -12.58
N TYR A 174 -20.99 18.71 -13.20
CA TYR A 174 -20.82 18.56 -14.64
C TYR A 174 -21.81 17.52 -15.17
N GLY A 175 -22.50 17.86 -16.26
CA GLY A 175 -23.36 16.92 -16.98
C GLY A 175 -22.61 16.13 -18.05
N ASP A 176 -21.55 16.71 -18.59
CA ASP A 176 -20.73 16.12 -19.66
C ASP A 176 -19.31 16.70 -19.65
N ILE A 177 -18.45 16.19 -20.55
CA ILE A 177 -17.07 16.69 -20.70
C ILE A 177 -17.04 18.12 -21.27
N ALA A 178 -18.01 18.50 -22.11
CA ALA A 178 -18.09 19.85 -22.68
C ALA A 178 -18.26 20.90 -21.59
N ALA A 179 -19.07 20.61 -20.57
CA ALA A 179 -19.32 21.47 -19.44
C ALA A 179 -18.11 21.61 -18.52
N ILE A 180 -17.28 20.56 -18.39
CA ILE A 180 -16.00 20.63 -17.69
C ILE A 180 -15.09 21.61 -18.43
N TRP A 181 -14.97 21.46 -19.75
CA TRP A 181 -14.13 22.34 -20.55
C TRP A 181 -14.62 23.79 -20.55
N ARG A 182 -15.92 24.04 -20.77
CA ARG A 182 -16.50 25.40 -20.79
C ARG A 182 -16.34 26.13 -19.45
N ARG A 183 -16.55 25.43 -18.32
CA ARG A 183 -16.53 26.05 -16.99
C ARG A 183 -15.15 26.04 -16.35
N ALA A 184 -14.44 24.91 -16.39
CA ALA A 184 -13.15 24.74 -15.73
C ALA A 184 -11.95 25.01 -16.65
N GLY A 185 -12.15 25.17 -17.97
CA GLY A 185 -11.07 25.42 -18.91
C GLY A 185 -10.08 24.26 -19.06
N LEU A 186 -10.40 23.06 -18.55
CA LEU A 186 -9.47 21.94 -18.53
C LEU A 186 -9.21 21.44 -19.95
N GLY A 187 -7.94 21.51 -20.37
CA GLY A 187 -7.51 21.06 -21.68
C GLY A 187 -7.63 19.55 -21.86
N GLY A 188 -7.68 19.11 -23.12
CA GLY A 188 -7.85 17.70 -23.45
C GLY A 188 -6.83 16.72 -22.85
N PRO A 189 -5.53 17.06 -22.65
CA PRO A 189 -4.61 16.20 -21.92
C PRO A 189 -5.05 15.90 -20.47
N VAL A 190 -5.63 16.88 -19.77
CA VAL A 190 -6.16 16.72 -18.40
C VAL A 190 -7.40 15.83 -18.42
N LEU A 191 -8.30 16.07 -19.38
CA LEU A 191 -9.49 15.24 -19.57
C LEU A 191 -9.14 13.78 -19.90
N GLU A 192 -8.10 13.53 -20.69
CA GLU A 192 -7.61 12.16 -20.91
C GLU A 192 -7.08 11.52 -19.63
N VAL A 193 -6.39 12.27 -18.77
CA VAL A 193 -5.88 11.77 -17.48
C VAL A 193 -7.04 11.41 -16.54
N LEU A 194 -8.05 12.27 -16.44
CA LEU A 194 -9.28 11.99 -15.69
C LEU A 194 -10.03 10.77 -16.24
N ALA A 195 -10.13 10.64 -17.57
CA ALA A 195 -10.72 9.46 -18.20
C ALA A 195 -9.93 8.18 -17.89
N ARG A 196 -8.59 8.20 -17.97
CA ARG A 196 -7.74 7.07 -17.55
C ARG A 196 -7.97 6.70 -16.08
N GLY A 197 -8.14 7.71 -15.23
CA GLY A 197 -8.53 7.57 -13.83
C GLY A 197 -9.94 7.06 -13.57
N ASP A 198 -10.77 6.90 -14.62
CA ASP A 198 -12.19 6.49 -14.54
C ASP A 198 -13.05 7.45 -13.72
N ALA A 199 -12.71 8.75 -13.76
CA ALA A 199 -13.31 9.79 -12.92
C ALA A 199 -14.62 10.39 -13.49
N PHE A 200 -15.22 9.75 -14.49
CA PHE A 200 -16.41 10.26 -15.20
C PHE A 200 -17.66 9.40 -14.97
N GLY A 201 -17.69 8.62 -13.89
CA GLY A 201 -18.80 7.73 -13.56
C GLY A 201 -20.11 8.50 -13.35
N SER A 202 -20.06 9.65 -12.66
CA SER A 202 -21.23 10.50 -12.39
C SER A 202 -21.87 11.13 -13.63
N ILE A 203 -21.11 11.26 -14.73
CA ILE A 203 -21.61 11.75 -16.02
C ILE A 203 -21.97 10.61 -16.98
N GLY A 204 -22.05 9.37 -16.48
CA GLY A 204 -22.45 8.20 -17.25
C GLY A 204 -21.41 7.69 -18.24
N LEU A 205 -20.16 8.15 -18.16
CA LEU A 205 -19.10 7.74 -19.09
C LEU A 205 -18.21 6.67 -18.47
N SER A 206 -18.13 5.52 -19.15
CA SER A 206 -17.07 4.53 -18.89
C SER A 206 -15.70 5.12 -19.24
N ARG A 207 -14.61 4.60 -18.67
CA ARG A 207 -13.22 4.91 -19.07
C ARG A 207 -13.01 5.04 -20.59
N ARG A 208 -13.50 4.08 -21.39
CA ARG A 208 -13.37 4.12 -22.87
C ARG A 208 -14.21 5.25 -23.47
N GLY A 209 -15.44 5.43 -22.99
CA GLY A 209 -16.31 6.55 -23.41
C GLY A 209 -15.71 7.91 -23.08
N GLY A 210 -15.17 8.06 -21.87
CA GLY A 210 -14.48 9.28 -21.43
C GLY A 210 -13.24 9.57 -22.27
N LEU A 211 -12.44 8.57 -22.62
CA LEU A 211 -11.28 8.74 -23.49
C LEU A 211 -11.66 9.12 -24.91
N TRP A 212 -12.71 8.51 -25.44
CA TRP A 212 -13.26 8.84 -26.76
C TRP A 212 -13.73 10.30 -26.79
N ALA A 213 -14.58 10.67 -25.83
CA ALA A 213 -15.10 12.03 -25.71
C ALA A 213 -14.00 13.07 -25.46
N ALA A 214 -13.04 12.81 -24.57
CA ALA A 214 -11.91 13.72 -24.32
C ALA A 214 -11.06 13.99 -25.57
N ARG A 215 -10.87 12.98 -26.43
CA ARG A 215 -10.09 13.12 -27.67
C ARG A 215 -10.78 13.93 -28.74
N ARG A 216 -12.11 13.85 -28.83
CA ARG A 216 -12.90 14.75 -29.67
C ARG A 216 -12.59 16.21 -29.32
N PHE A 217 -12.55 16.56 -28.04
CA PHE A 217 -12.23 17.91 -27.60
C PHE A 217 -10.79 18.34 -27.95
N VAL A 218 -9.80 17.46 -27.85
CA VAL A 218 -8.41 17.77 -28.28
C VAL A 218 -8.36 18.12 -29.77
N ALA A 219 -9.06 17.35 -30.62
CA ALA A 219 -9.12 17.60 -32.05
C ALA A 219 -9.86 18.91 -32.38
N ALA A 220 -10.98 19.15 -31.69
CA ALA A 220 -11.77 20.36 -31.78
C ALA A 220 -10.98 21.65 -31.42
N VAL A 221 -10.28 21.64 -30.28
CA VAL A 221 -9.47 22.76 -29.79
C VAL A 221 -8.28 23.06 -30.72
N ARG A 222 -7.64 22.02 -31.28
CA ARG A 222 -6.52 22.18 -32.24
C ARG A 222 -6.92 22.86 -33.55
N ASN A 223 -8.18 22.73 -33.94
CA ASN A 223 -8.71 23.33 -35.18
C ASN A 223 -9.18 24.78 -34.99
N GLY A 224 -8.78 25.46 -33.90
CA GLY A 224 -9.05 26.89 -33.70
C GLY A 224 -10.38 27.24 -33.03
N ALA A 225 -11.19 26.24 -32.66
CA ALA A 225 -12.49 26.42 -32.00
C ALA A 225 -12.39 26.27 -30.46
N ALA A 226 -11.27 26.71 -29.89
CA ALA A 226 -10.97 26.59 -28.46
C ALA A 226 -11.76 27.55 -27.55
N LYS A 227 -12.67 28.33 -28.13
CA LYS A 227 -13.66 29.14 -27.43
C LYS A 227 -14.97 28.97 -28.20
N PRO A 228 -16.12 28.73 -27.55
CA PRO A 228 -17.37 28.74 -28.27
C PRO A 228 -17.47 30.09 -28.99
N LEU A 229 -17.61 30.05 -30.31
CA LEU A 229 -17.75 31.29 -31.08
C LEU A 229 -19.05 31.97 -30.60
N PRO A 230 -19.12 33.31 -30.56
CA PRO A 230 -20.22 34.04 -29.94
C PRO A 230 -21.63 33.62 -30.41
N LEU A 231 -21.74 33.12 -31.65
CA LEU A 231 -22.98 32.62 -32.23
C LEU A 231 -23.48 31.30 -31.61
N PHE A 232 -22.57 30.36 -31.34
CA PHE A 232 -22.92 29.06 -30.74
C PHE A 232 -23.15 29.17 -29.24
N GLU A 233 -22.45 30.10 -28.57
CA GLU A 233 -22.66 30.41 -27.16
C GLU A 233 -24.10 30.88 -26.88
N ALA A 234 -24.67 31.72 -27.76
CA ALA A 234 -26.06 32.18 -27.67
C ALA A 234 -27.11 31.09 -27.92
N ALA A 235 -26.76 30.06 -28.70
CA ALA A 235 -27.63 28.92 -29.01
C ALA A 235 -27.54 27.79 -27.98
N GLY A 236 -26.61 27.88 -27.01
CA GLY A 236 -26.27 26.77 -26.11
C GLY A 236 -25.63 25.56 -26.81
N ASP A 237 -25.29 25.73 -28.09
CA ASP A 237 -24.68 24.73 -28.96
C ASP A 237 -23.16 24.79 -28.78
N ASP A 238 -22.50 23.64 -28.81
CA ASP A 238 -21.04 23.58 -28.75
C ASP A 238 -20.41 23.80 -30.14
N GLY A 239 -21.22 23.86 -31.19
CA GLY A 239 -20.83 24.11 -32.58
C GLY A 239 -20.35 22.87 -33.33
N TRP A 240 -20.48 21.69 -32.73
CA TRP A 240 -19.91 20.44 -33.24
C TRP A 240 -20.96 19.44 -33.75
N GLY A 241 -22.23 19.67 -33.44
CA GLY A 241 -23.30 18.72 -33.73
C GLY A 241 -23.26 17.45 -32.88
N ALA A 242 -24.35 16.69 -32.92
CA ALA A 242 -24.43 15.39 -32.26
C ALA A 242 -23.60 14.37 -33.03
N ASP A 243 -22.74 13.62 -32.32
CA ASP A 243 -22.05 12.47 -32.93
C ASP A 243 -23.07 11.36 -33.19
N ALA A 244 -22.82 10.59 -34.25
CA ALA A 244 -23.47 9.29 -34.39
C ALA A 244 -23.13 8.43 -33.16
N PRO A 245 -24.11 7.72 -32.57
CA PRO A 245 -23.85 6.89 -31.41
C PRO A 245 -22.82 5.81 -31.73
N VAL A 246 -21.66 5.87 -31.08
CA VAL A 246 -20.59 4.88 -31.23
C VAL A 246 -20.73 3.82 -30.14
N ALA A 247 -21.03 2.58 -30.55
CA ALA A 247 -21.03 1.44 -29.64
C ALA A 247 -19.59 1.01 -29.31
N LEU A 248 -19.03 1.55 -28.22
CA LEU A 248 -17.69 1.17 -27.80
C LEU A 248 -17.67 -0.23 -27.14
N PRO A 249 -16.68 -1.07 -27.46
CA PRO A 249 -16.44 -2.34 -26.77
C PRO A 249 -16.40 -2.17 -25.24
N LYS A 250 -17.21 -2.93 -24.50
CA LYS A 250 -17.08 -3.00 -23.03
C LYS A 250 -15.71 -3.55 -22.64
N MET A 251 -15.11 -3.00 -21.57
CA MET A 251 -13.86 -3.51 -21.00
C MET A 251 -14.13 -4.80 -20.25
N THR A 252 -13.26 -5.80 -20.41
CA THR A 252 -13.28 -6.98 -19.54
C THR A 252 -12.83 -6.59 -18.13
N LEU A 253 -13.12 -7.43 -17.12
CA LEU A 253 -12.68 -7.19 -15.75
C LEU A 253 -11.14 -7.06 -15.67
N GLY A 254 -10.40 -7.93 -16.37
CA GLY A 254 -8.95 -7.89 -16.39
C GLY A 254 -8.38 -6.64 -17.06
N GLU A 255 -8.98 -6.18 -18.17
CA GLU A 255 -8.64 -4.89 -18.78
C GLU A 255 -8.88 -3.72 -17.81
N ALA A 256 -10.01 -3.74 -17.10
CA ALA A 256 -10.36 -2.69 -16.15
C ALA A 256 -9.39 -2.66 -14.96
N VAL A 257 -9.04 -3.82 -14.40
CA VAL A 257 -8.06 -3.92 -13.29
C VAL A 257 -6.67 -3.44 -13.72
N ILE A 258 -6.18 -3.83 -14.89
CA ILE A 258 -4.89 -3.32 -15.39
C ILE A 258 -4.92 -1.80 -15.55
N ALA A 259 -5.99 -1.27 -16.15
CA ALA A 259 -6.13 0.16 -16.34
C ALA A 259 -6.22 0.92 -14.99
N ASP A 260 -6.89 0.35 -13.98
CA ASP A 260 -6.93 0.88 -12.62
C ASP A 260 -5.52 0.93 -12.00
N TYR A 261 -4.75 -0.15 -12.04
CA TYR A 261 -3.37 -0.15 -11.52
C TYR A 261 -2.42 0.78 -12.30
N THR A 262 -2.70 0.99 -13.59
CA THR A 262 -1.94 1.96 -14.41
C THR A 262 -2.18 3.39 -13.94
N ALA A 263 -3.44 3.73 -13.68
CA ALA A 263 -3.88 5.09 -13.39
C ALA A 263 -3.82 5.44 -11.89
N LEU A 264 -4.19 4.50 -11.01
CA LEU A 264 -4.43 4.73 -9.58
C LEU A 264 -3.50 3.92 -8.66
N ARG A 265 -2.73 2.96 -9.21
CA ARG A 265 -1.94 1.97 -8.43
C ARG A 265 -2.75 1.03 -7.54
N LEU A 266 -4.08 1.06 -7.64
CA LEU A 266 -5.00 0.19 -6.93
C LEU A 266 -6.23 -0.06 -7.81
N SER A 267 -6.99 -1.12 -7.53
CA SER A 267 -8.31 -1.35 -8.14
C SER A 267 -9.36 -1.59 -7.06
N LEU A 268 -10.49 -0.93 -7.21
CA LEU A 268 -11.68 -1.17 -6.37
C LEU A 268 -12.49 -2.38 -6.83
N ARG A 269 -12.20 -2.94 -8.02
CA ARG A 269 -12.98 -4.01 -8.66
C ARG A 269 -12.52 -5.40 -8.22
N ALA A 270 -11.24 -5.70 -8.41
CA ALA A 270 -10.66 -6.98 -8.04
C ALA A 270 -9.14 -6.85 -7.85
N HIS A 271 -8.58 -7.72 -7.02
CA HIS A 271 -7.13 -7.88 -6.92
C HIS A 271 -6.61 -8.73 -8.09
N PRO A 272 -5.43 -8.43 -8.68
CA PRO A 272 -4.91 -9.17 -9.83
C PRO A 272 -4.75 -10.68 -9.59
N MET A 273 -4.43 -11.09 -8.36
CA MET A 273 -4.35 -12.52 -8.01
C MET A 273 -5.69 -13.25 -8.09
N ALA A 274 -6.81 -12.57 -7.85
CA ALA A 274 -8.13 -13.19 -7.97
C ALA A 274 -8.38 -13.68 -9.41
N LEU A 275 -7.91 -12.91 -10.41
CA LEU A 275 -8.03 -13.26 -11.83
C LEU A 275 -7.05 -14.37 -12.25
N LEU A 276 -5.92 -14.49 -11.54
CA LEU A 276 -4.89 -15.49 -11.83
C LEU A 276 -5.03 -16.76 -10.97
N ARG A 277 -5.97 -16.80 -10.01
CA ARG A 277 -6.07 -17.86 -9.00
C ARG A 277 -6.08 -19.27 -9.59
N ARG A 278 -6.71 -19.45 -10.75
CA ARG A 278 -6.71 -20.73 -11.49
C ARG A 278 -5.31 -21.26 -11.86
N HIS A 279 -4.34 -20.37 -12.13
CA HIS A 279 -2.95 -20.76 -12.43
C HIS A 279 -2.18 -21.19 -11.17
N PHE A 280 -2.73 -20.89 -10.00
CA PHE A 280 -2.14 -21.13 -8.69
C PHE A 280 -3.04 -21.99 -7.80
N ALA A 281 -3.87 -22.86 -8.38
CA ALA A 281 -4.82 -23.70 -7.63
C ALA A 281 -4.16 -24.56 -6.55
N ALA A 282 -2.90 -24.96 -6.75
CA ALA A 282 -2.12 -25.73 -5.78
C ALA A 282 -1.36 -24.86 -4.74
N ALA A 283 -1.46 -23.53 -4.83
CA ALA A 283 -0.84 -22.63 -3.87
C ALA A 283 -1.86 -22.25 -2.79
N VAL A 284 -1.40 -22.26 -1.54
CA VAL A 284 -2.19 -21.88 -0.36
C VAL A 284 -2.42 -20.37 -0.40
N ALA A 285 -3.67 -19.95 -0.17
CA ALA A 285 -4.03 -18.55 -0.06
C ALA A 285 -3.50 -17.95 1.25
N ALA A 286 -3.18 -16.67 1.26
CA ALA A 286 -2.59 -16.02 2.43
C ALA A 286 -3.45 -16.17 3.71
N ARG A 287 -4.77 -16.12 3.59
CA ARG A 287 -5.70 -16.30 4.73
C ARG A 287 -5.65 -17.69 5.38
N ASP A 288 -5.23 -18.71 4.63
CA ASP A 288 -5.23 -20.10 5.09
C ASP A 288 -3.89 -20.51 5.71
N LEU A 289 -2.88 -19.64 5.67
CA LEU A 289 -1.58 -19.88 6.28
C LEU A 289 -1.67 -20.10 7.78
N GLN A 290 -2.59 -19.39 8.46
CA GLN A 290 -2.83 -19.55 9.90
C GLN A 290 -3.39 -20.93 10.28
N ASN A 291 -4.06 -21.60 9.34
CA ASN A 291 -4.67 -22.92 9.54
C ASN A 291 -3.78 -24.06 9.04
N THR A 292 -2.64 -23.73 8.42
CA THR A 292 -1.69 -24.71 7.90
C THR A 292 -0.76 -25.17 9.02
N ALA A 293 -0.45 -26.47 9.04
CA ALA A 293 0.42 -27.05 10.06
C ALA A 293 1.85 -26.46 9.99
N PRO A 294 2.46 -26.08 11.13
CA PRO A 294 3.87 -25.70 11.17
C PRO A 294 4.76 -26.84 10.65
N GLY A 295 5.83 -26.51 9.91
CA GLY A 295 6.73 -27.46 9.25
C GLY A 295 6.19 -28.02 7.93
N ALA A 296 4.96 -27.71 7.54
CA ALA A 296 4.42 -28.13 6.26
C ALA A 296 5.14 -27.46 5.09
N ARG A 297 5.43 -28.24 4.05
CA ARG A 297 5.96 -27.72 2.79
C ARG A 297 4.82 -27.30 1.87
N ILE A 298 4.71 -25.99 1.64
CA ILE A 298 3.63 -25.40 0.85
C ILE A 298 4.15 -24.51 -0.27
N ALA A 299 3.25 -24.17 -1.18
CA ALA A 299 3.47 -23.12 -2.17
C ALA A 299 2.56 -21.93 -1.85
N VAL A 300 3.08 -20.71 -1.97
CA VAL A 300 2.31 -19.47 -1.92
C VAL A 300 2.60 -18.67 -3.17
N ALA A 301 1.59 -18.00 -3.73
CA ALA A 301 1.75 -17.13 -4.89
C ALA A 301 1.11 -15.77 -4.61
N GLY A 302 1.79 -14.69 -5.02
CA GLY A 302 1.29 -13.34 -4.78
C GLY A 302 2.11 -12.26 -5.47
N LEU A 303 1.53 -11.06 -5.53
CA LEU A 303 2.21 -9.86 -5.97
C LEU A 303 3.28 -9.46 -4.96
N VAL A 304 4.45 -9.07 -5.42
CA VAL A 304 5.52 -8.61 -4.54
C VAL A 304 5.24 -7.18 -4.09
N LEU A 305 5.04 -6.99 -2.78
CA LEU A 305 4.83 -5.66 -2.22
C LEU A 305 6.14 -4.98 -1.84
N ALA A 306 6.96 -5.68 -1.06
CA ALA A 306 8.16 -5.14 -0.47
C ALA A 306 9.27 -6.18 -0.40
N ARG A 307 10.50 -5.68 -0.47
CA ARG A 307 11.73 -6.43 -0.26
C ARG A 307 12.63 -5.67 0.69
N GLN A 308 13.02 -6.31 1.78
CA GLN A 308 13.88 -5.72 2.78
C GLN A 308 15.12 -6.59 2.96
N ARG A 309 16.28 -5.95 3.07
CA ARG A 309 17.55 -6.63 3.38
C ARG A 309 18.27 -5.84 4.48
N PRO A 310 17.81 -5.94 5.74
CA PRO A 310 18.41 -5.18 6.83
C PRO A 310 19.89 -5.52 6.99
N GLY A 311 20.74 -4.51 7.21
CA GLY A 311 22.18 -4.71 7.39
C GLY A 311 22.53 -5.62 8.59
N THR A 312 21.65 -5.65 9.60
CA THR A 312 21.78 -6.49 10.80
C THR A 312 21.44 -7.97 10.57
N ALA A 313 20.74 -8.31 9.48
CA ALA A 313 20.20 -9.65 9.24
C ALA A 313 21.17 -10.59 8.49
N LYS A 314 22.49 -10.34 8.55
CA LYS A 314 23.55 -11.18 7.91
C LYS A 314 23.23 -11.55 6.44
N GLY A 315 22.61 -10.63 5.70
CA GLY A 315 22.29 -10.79 4.29
C GLY A 315 20.97 -11.51 3.95
N VAL A 316 20.15 -11.88 4.94
CA VAL A 316 18.79 -12.42 4.76
C VAL A 316 17.89 -11.39 4.08
N VAL A 317 17.06 -11.83 3.15
CA VAL A 317 16.08 -10.99 2.45
C VAL A 317 14.67 -11.39 2.89
N PHE A 318 13.88 -10.39 3.31
CA PHE A 318 12.46 -10.54 3.60
C PHE A 318 11.66 -10.06 2.41
N VAL A 319 10.71 -10.87 1.95
CA VAL A 319 9.81 -10.53 0.83
C VAL A 319 8.38 -10.65 1.32
N THR A 320 7.59 -9.60 1.14
CA THR A 320 6.15 -9.64 1.42
C THR A 320 5.38 -9.85 0.12
N LEU A 321 4.64 -10.95 0.06
CA LEU A 321 3.72 -11.25 -1.04
C LEU A 321 2.30 -10.87 -0.63
N GLU A 322 1.50 -10.45 -1.60
CA GLU A 322 0.08 -10.15 -1.41
C GLU A 322 -0.78 -10.91 -2.43
N ASP A 323 -1.85 -11.48 -1.92
CA ASP A 323 -2.94 -12.01 -2.73
C ASP A 323 -4.28 -11.38 -2.34
N GLU A 324 -5.37 -11.77 -3.00
CA GLU A 324 -6.71 -11.23 -2.73
C GLU A 324 -7.24 -11.56 -1.32
N THR A 325 -6.55 -12.42 -0.56
CA THR A 325 -6.98 -12.88 0.76
C THR A 325 -6.11 -12.38 1.91
N GLY A 326 -4.85 -11.98 1.64
CA GLY A 326 -4.02 -11.28 2.62
C GLY A 326 -2.58 -11.11 2.16
N THR A 327 -1.67 -11.04 3.13
CA THR A 327 -0.23 -11.00 2.90
C THR A 327 0.46 -12.26 3.42
N ALA A 328 1.57 -12.62 2.79
CA ALA A 328 2.45 -13.71 3.21
C ALA A 328 3.88 -13.20 3.34
N ASN A 329 4.51 -13.45 4.49
CA ASN A 329 5.90 -13.06 4.74
C ASN A 329 6.84 -14.20 4.38
N ILE A 330 7.80 -13.90 3.51
CA ILE A 330 8.75 -14.88 2.98
C ILE A 330 10.15 -14.54 3.48
N ILE A 331 10.86 -15.54 3.99
CA ILE A 331 12.27 -15.44 4.37
C ILE A 331 13.11 -16.11 3.30
N VAL A 332 14.05 -15.36 2.72
CA VAL A 332 15.00 -15.85 1.72
C VAL A 332 16.40 -15.80 2.29
N TRP A 333 16.95 -16.96 2.64
CA TRP A 333 18.31 -17.10 3.13
C TRP A 333 19.36 -16.75 2.06
N PRO A 334 20.58 -16.31 2.44
CA PRO A 334 21.62 -15.90 1.50
C PRO A 334 21.90 -16.91 0.39
N LYS A 335 21.98 -18.21 0.70
CA LYS A 335 22.22 -19.26 -0.30
C LYS A 335 21.11 -19.34 -1.35
N VAL A 336 19.85 -19.21 -0.94
CA VAL A 336 18.68 -19.22 -1.82
C VAL A 336 18.62 -17.92 -2.62
N PHE A 337 18.93 -16.79 -1.98
CA PHE A 337 19.04 -15.49 -2.64
C PHE A 337 20.06 -15.51 -3.78
N GLU A 338 21.28 -16.00 -3.55
CA GLU A 338 22.30 -16.07 -4.60
C GLU A 338 21.87 -16.95 -5.77
N ARG A 339 21.23 -18.10 -5.49
CA ARG A 339 20.69 -19.00 -6.53
C ARG A 339 19.58 -18.35 -7.37
N PHE A 340 18.67 -17.62 -6.73
CA PHE A 340 17.50 -17.02 -7.38
C PHE A 340 17.60 -15.49 -7.50
N ARG A 341 18.82 -14.94 -7.51
CA ARG A 341 19.08 -13.49 -7.39
C ARG A 341 18.27 -12.65 -8.36
N ARG A 342 18.24 -13.03 -9.64
CA ARG A 342 17.45 -12.33 -10.66
C ARG A 342 15.97 -12.31 -10.31
N ILE A 343 15.41 -13.46 -9.93
CA ILE A 343 13.98 -13.62 -9.62
C ILE A 343 13.62 -12.80 -8.38
N VAL A 344 14.43 -12.89 -7.33
CA VAL A 344 14.22 -12.10 -6.10
C VAL A 344 14.28 -10.62 -6.40
N LEU A 345 15.17 -10.14 -7.29
CA LEU A 345 15.31 -8.71 -7.58
C LEU A 345 14.23 -8.15 -8.52
N THR A 346 13.76 -8.92 -9.50
CA THR A 346 12.99 -8.35 -10.62
C THR A 346 11.52 -8.76 -10.67
N ALA A 347 11.15 -9.89 -10.07
CA ALA A 347 9.80 -10.43 -10.21
C ALA A 347 8.74 -9.47 -9.60
N ARG A 348 7.58 -9.34 -10.22
CA ARG A 348 6.43 -8.62 -9.64
C ARG A 348 5.34 -9.57 -9.18
N LEU A 349 5.32 -10.76 -9.74
CA LEU A 349 4.50 -11.88 -9.29
C LEU A 349 5.42 -13.05 -9.00
N LEU A 350 5.41 -13.53 -7.76
CA LEU A 350 6.24 -14.63 -7.30
C LEU A 350 5.36 -15.79 -6.86
N LYS A 351 5.80 -16.99 -7.20
CA LYS A 351 5.38 -18.22 -6.55
C LYS A 351 6.57 -18.78 -5.79
N VAL A 352 6.37 -19.01 -4.51
CA VAL A 352 7.41 -19.47 -3.58
C VAL A 352 6.98 -20.80 -3.00
N ARG A 353 7.88 -21.78 -3.05
CA ARG A 353 7.75 -23.05 -2.34
C ARG A 353 8.72 -23.07 -1.18
N GLY A 354 8.27 -23.58 -0.04
CA GLY A 354 9.05 -23.52 1.17
C GLY A 354 8.38 -24.19 2.37
N GLU A 355 9.06 -24.13 3.50
CA GLU A 355 8.58 -24.63 4.78
C GLU A 355 7.88 -23.50 5.56
N LEU A 356 6.66 -23.77 6.01
CA LEU A 356 5.89 -22.83 6.83
C LEU A 356 6.36 -22.89 8.28
N GLN A 357 6.84 -21.79 8.82
CA GLN A 357 7.17 -21.62 10.23
C GLN A 357 6.16 -20.69 10.90
N ARG A 358 5.74 -21.05 12.11
CA ARG A 358 4.81 -20.27 12.92
C ARG A 358 5.29 -20.20 14.36
N GLU A 359 5.47 -18.98 14.85
CA GLU A 359 5.78 -18.70 16.24
C GLU A 359 4.70 -17.76 16.80
N GLY A 360 3.78 -18.33 17.58
CA GLY A 360 2.57 -17.63 18.02
C GLY A 360 1.72 -17.16 16.83
N ILE A 361 1.55 -15.84 16.70
CA ILE A 361 0.81 -15.19 15.62
C ILE A 361 1.65 -14.91 14.37
N VAL A 362 2.98 -15.03 14.49
CA VAL A 362 3.90 -14.66 13.41
C VAL A 362 4.10 -15.87 12.50
N ILE A 363 3.80 -15.68 11.21
CA ILE A 363 3.88 -16.72 10.19
C ILE A 363 4.88 -16.30 9.13
N HIS A 364 5.84 -17.18 8.84
CA HIS A 364 6.86 -17.01 7.81
C HIS A 364 6.94 -18.25 6.94
N LEU A 365 7.13 -18.07 5.63
CA LEU A 365 7.51 -19.15 4.73
C LEU A 365 9.01 -19.04 4.46
N ILE A 366 9.79 -20.04 4.87
CA ILE A 366 11.20 -20.14 4.50
C ILE A 366 11.28 -20.63 3.06
N ALA A 367 11.76 -19.78 2.16
CA ALA A 367 11.82 -20.07 0.73
C ALA A 367 12.91 -21.10 0.40
N ASP A 368 12.51 -22.18 -0.29
CA ASP A 368 13.42 -23.16 -0.89
C ASP A 368 13.57 -22.95 -2.40
N HIS A 369 12.47 -22.57 -3.05
CA HIS A 369 12.39 -22.39 -4.49
C HIS A 369 11.50 -21.20 -4.85
N LEU A 370 11.99 -20.37 -5.79
CA LEU A 370 11.27 -19.20 -6.28
C LEU A 370 11.07 -19.28 -7.79
N GLU A 371 9.84 -19.01 -8.22
CA GLU A 371 9.42 -18.98 -9.62
C GLU A 371 8.92 -17.57 -9.98
N ASP A 372 9.45 -16.99 -11.04
CA ASP A 372 9.00 -15.70 -11.57
C ASP A 372 7.78 -15.91 -12.48
N CYS A 373 6.61 -15.54 -11.98
CA CYS A 373 5.34 -15.66 -12.70
C CYS A 373 4.90 -14.31 -13.31
N SER A 374 5.76 -13.29 -13.34
CA SER A 374 5.39 -11.92 -13.78
C SER A 374 4.85 -11.86 -15.22
N GLY A 375 5.20 -12.84 -16.06
CA GLY A 375 4.64 -12.96 -17.41
C GLY A 375 3.12 -13.14 -17.43
N LEU A 376 2.53 -13.75 -16.40
CA LEU A 376 1.08 -13.93 -16.29
C LEU A 376 0.33 -12.62 -16.11
N LEU A 377 0.97 -11.58 -15.54
CA LEU A 377 0.36 -10.26 -15.40
C LEU A 377 0.02 -9.63 -16.76
N ALA A 378 0.80 -9.93 -17.80
CA ALA A 378 0.50 -9.47 -19.16
C ALA A 378 -0.71 -10.17 -19.77
N THR A 379 -1.10 -11.34 -19.26
CA THR A 379 -2.25 -12.12 -19.74
C THR A 379 -3.58 -11.68 -19.13
N LEU A 380 -3.55 -10.84 -18.09
CA LEU A 380 -4.75 -10.32 -17.43
C LEU A 380 -5.70 -9.60 -18.40
N ALA A 381 -5.17 -8.88 -19.39
CA ALA A 381 -6.00 -8.19 -20.39
C ALA A 381 -6.70 -9.17 -21.35
N ALA A 382 -6.12 -10.36 -21.54
CA ALA A 382 -6.61 -11.39 -22.45
C ALA A 382 -7.54 -12.40 -21.76
N HIS A 383 -7.72 -12.31 -20.43
CA HIS A 383 -8.66 -13.17 -19.71
C HIS A 383 -10.08 -12.66 -19.91
N ASP A 384 -10.66 -13.11 -21.01
CA ASP A 384 -12.09 -13.09 -21.28
C ASP A 384 -12.76 -14.23 -20.49
N THR A 385 -13.80 -13.93 -19.73
CA THR A 385 -14.63 -14.92 -19.03
C THR A 385 -15.92 -15.22 -19.78
N GLY A 386 -16.05 -14.94 -21.08
CA GLY A 386 -17.23 -15.44 -21.78
C GLY A 386 -17.50 -15.07 -23.23
N ASP A 387 -16.68 -14.29 -23.94
CA ASP A 387 -17.02 -13.90 -25.32
C ASP A 387 -16.20 -14.64 -26.42
N PRO A 388 -16.72 -15.73 -27.02
CA PRO A 388 -16.03 -16.44 -28.10
C PRO A 388 -15.85 -15.60 -29.37
N ALA A 389 -16.61 -14.51 -29.58
CA ALA A 389 -16.50 -13.67 -30.78
C ALA A 389 -15.24 -12.79 -30.78
N ARG A 390 -14.68 -12.46 -29.60
CA ARG A 390 -13.47 -11.63 -29.49
C ARG A 390 -12.17 -12.40 -29.62
N ASN A 391 -12.15 -13.69 -29.30
CA ASN A 391 -10.95 -14.54 -29.46
C ASN A 391 -10.50 -14.68 -30.93
N ALA A 392 -11.37 -14.37 -31.89
CA ALA A 392 -11.06 -14.36 -33.32
C ALA A 392 -10.46 -13.03 -33.84
N ALA A 393 -10.61 -11.93 -33.09
CA ALA A 393 -10.13 -10.62 -33.52
C ALA A 393 -8.67 -10.41 -33.10
N LYS A 394 -7.72 -10.69 -34.02
CA LYS A 394 -6.33 -10.24 -33.85
C LYS A 394 -6.31 -8.71 -33.73
N PRO A 395 -5.70 -8.13 -32.68
CA PRO A 395 -5.58 -6.69 -32.57
C PRO A 395 -4.69 -6.13 -33.70
N PRO A 396 -5.02 -4.96 -34.27
CA PRO A 396 -4.22 -4.36 -35.34
C PRO A 396 -2.80 -4.01 -34.86
N PRO A 397 -1.78 -4.08 -35.72
CA PRO A 397 -0.38 -3.95 -35.34
C PRO A 397 0.06 -2.48 -35.26
N THR A 398 -0.56 -1.66 -34.40
CA THR A 398 -0.19 -0.24 -34.25
C THR A 398 -0.35 0.27 -32.82
N ALA A 399 0.33 -0.38 -31.88
CA ALA A 399 0.80 0.28 -30.68
C ALA A 399 2.24 -0.18 -30.46
N ARG A 400 3.18 0.75 -30.27
CA ARG A 400 4.56 0.43 -29.87
C ARG A 400 4.48 -0.59 -28.73
N ARG A 401 4.74 -1.86 -29.04
CA ARG A 401 4.80 -2.94 -28.05
C ARG A 401 6.02 -2.65 -27.19
N HIS A 402 5.86 -1.91 -26.10
CA HIS A 402 6.76 -2.05 -24.96
C HIS A 402 6.81 -3.53 -24.61
N ARG A 403 8.00 -4.09 -24.38
CA ARG A 403 8.13 -5.53 -24.10
C ARG A 403 7.18 -5.86 -22.93
N PRO A 404 6.45 -6.98 -22.94
CA PRO A 404 5.47 -7.31 -21.88
C PRO A 404 6.03 -7.18 -20.45
N ARG A 405 7.33 -7.43 -20.29
CA ARG A 405 8.08 -7.22 -19.04
C ARG A 405 8.19 -5.76 -18.60
N ASP A 406 8.40 -4.83 -19.54
CA ASP A 406 8.51 -3.39 -19.27
C ASP A 406 7.15 -2.81 -18.85
N GLN A 407 6.07 -3.32 -19.43
CA GLN A 407 4.71 -2.95 -19.07
C GLN A 407 4.38 -3.41 -17.64
N ALA A 408 4.66 -4.66 -17.27
CA ALA A 408 4.46 -5.15 -15.90
C ALA A 408 5.28 -4.37 -14.85
N ARG A 409 6.53 -3.99 -15.18
CA ARG A 409 7.40 -3.19 -14.30
C ARG A 409 6.82 -1.80 -14.02
N ALA A 410 6.19 -1.19 -15.02
CA ALA A 410 5.52 0.09 -14.88
C ALA A 410 4.20 0.01 -14.12
N LEU A 411 3.48 -1.13 -14.17
CA LEU A 411 2.15 -1.35 -13.58
C LEU A 411 2.17 -1.72 -12.10
N PHE A 412 3.12 -2.56 -11.69
CA PHE A 412 3.23 -3.08 -10.33
C PHE A 412 4.63 -2.81 -9.79
N PRO A 413 4.95 -1.57 -9.33
CA PRO A 413 6.21 -1.32 -8.67
C PRO A 413 6.22 -2.05 -7.32
N SER A 414 7.27 -2.79 -7.01
CA SER A 414 7.53 -3.21 -5.62
C SER A 414 8.53 -2.25 -4.99
N ARG A 415 8.47 -2.14 -3.66
CA ARG A 415 9.40 -1.33 -2.87
C ARG A 415 10.62 -2.18 -2.57
N ASP A 416 11.75 -1.83 -3.16
CA ASP A 416 12.93 -2.69 -3.20
C ASP A 416 14.07 -2.07 -2.38
N PHE A 417 14.60 -2.83 -1.40
CA PHE A 417 15.85 -2.55 -0.66
C PHE A 417 15.88 -1.22 0.09
N HIS A 418 14.98 -1.08 1.07
CA HIS A 418 15.14 -0.12 2.17
C HIS A 418 15.98 -0.69 3.30
#